data_AF-A0A537XRM3-F1
#
_entry.id   AF-A0A537XRM3-F1
#
_cell.length_a   1.000
_cell.length_b   1.000
_cell.length_c   1.000
_cell.angle_alpha   90.00
_cell.angle_beta   90.00
_cell.angle_gamma   90.00
#
_symmetry.space_group_name_H-M   'P 1'
#
loop_
_entity.id
_entity.type
_entity.pdbx_description
1 polymer ?
#
loop_
_entity_poly.entity_id
_entity_poly.type
_entity_poly.pdbx_seq_one_letter_code
_entity_poly.pdbx_strand_id
1 'polypeptide(L)' 'MVLDLVGIEFCEGEAPSGSALLLFAQGGALRLDVECLECELTDLGADDLGTVDLGEPGVGA' A
#
# COMPACT_ATOMS: atom_id res chain seq x y z
N MET A 1 11.70 3.89 2.41
CA MET A 1 10.98 4.62 1.36
C MET A 1 9.55 4.13 1.38
N VAL A 2 8.59 5.03 1.60
CA VAL A 2 7.16 4.70 1.69
C VAL A 2 6.51 5.00 0.35
N LEU A 3 5.57 4.17 -0.07
CA LEU A 3 4.75 4.38 -1.26
C LEU A 3 3.39 4.90 -0.80
N ASP A 4 3.04 6.13 -1.17
CA ASP A 4 1.79 6.76 -0.79
C ASP A 4 0.70 6.40 -1.81
N LEU A 5 -0.15 5.42 -1.49
CA LEU A 5 -1.25 5.00 -2.36
C LEU A 5 -2.33 6.09 -2.37
N VAL A 6 -2.65 6.61 -3.56
CA VAL A 6 -3.65 7.67 -3.73
C VAL A 6 -4.90 7.19 -4.47
N GLY A 7 -4.85 6.00 -5.08
CA GLY A 7 -5.99 5.46 -5.80
C GLY A 7 -5.80 4.01 -6.23
N ILE A 8 -6.92 3.34 -6.44
CA ILE A 8 -7.00 2.01 -7.03
C ILE A 8 -8.00 2.08 -8.19
N GLU A 9 -7.59 1.65 -9.38
CA GLU A 9 -8.49 1.46 -10.52
C GLU A 9 -8.61 -0.03 -10.84
N PHE A 10 -9.82 -0.51 -11.05
CA PHE A 10 -10.05 -1.87 -11.54
C PHE A 10 -10.46 -1.85 -13.01
N CYS A 11 -9.69 -2.53 -13.84
CA CYS A 11 -10.02 -2.79 -15.23
C CYS A 11 -10.58 -4.21 -15.34
N GLU A 12 -11.89 -4.33 -15.60
CA GLU A 12 -12.56 -5.60 -15.76
C GLU A 12 -11.98 -6.40 -16.95
N GLY A 13 -11.70 -7.68 -16.70
CA GLY A 13 -11.31 -8.66 -17.71
C GLY A 13 -12.46 -9.63 -17.98
N GLU A 14 -12.17 -10.93 -17.99
CA GLU A 14 -13.22 -11.95 -18.05
C GLU A 14 -13.73 -12.23 -16.64
N ALA A 15 -14.95 -11.77 -16.32
CA ALA A 15 -15.50 -11.83 -14.98
C ALA A 15 -15.37 -13.25 -14.37
N PRO A 16 -14.83 -13.38 -13.14
CA PRO A 16 -14.55 -12.34 -12.14
C PRO A 16 -13.15 -11.70 -12.19
N SER A 17 -12.35 -11.97 -13.22
CA SER A 17 -10.96 -11.51 -13.34
C SER A 17 -10.83 -10.08 -13.84
N GLY A 18 -9.63 -9.53 -13.70
CA GLY A 18 -9.26 -8.24 -14.26
C GLY A 18 -7.86 -7.80 -13.85
N SER A 19 -7.60 -6.51 -13.94
CA SER A 19 -6.36 -5.91 -13.46
C SER A 19 -6.65 -4.77 -12.48
N ALA A 20 -5.97 -4.77 -11.34
CA ALA A 20 -5.97 -3.64 -10.40
C ALA A 20 -4.73 -2.76 -10.63
N LEU A 21 -4.93 -1.48 -10.88
CA LEU A 21 -3.87 -0.46 -10.91
C LEU A 21 -3.84 0.27 -9.58
N LEU A 22 -2.71 0.19 -8.88
CA LEU A 22 -2.41 0.96 -7.68
C LEU A 22 -1.62 2.19 -8.10
N LEU A 23 -2.16 3.38 -7.82
CA LEU A 23 -1.59 4.67 -8.21
C LEU A 23 -0.94 5.34 -7.00
N PHE A 24 0.31 5.79 -7.16
CA PHE A 24 1.08 6.41 -6.09
C PHE A 24 1.32 7.90 -6.30
N ALA A 25 1.36 8.67 -5.21
CA ALA A 25 1.49 10.14 -5.24
C ALA A 25 2.70 10.63 -6.04
N GLN A 26 3.79 9.86 -6.05
CA GLN A 26 5.04 10.16 -6.76
C GLN A 26 4.98 9.80 -8.26
N GLY A 27 3.80 9.48 -8.79
CA GLY A 27 3.58 9.13 -10.20
C GLY A 27 3.93 7.70 -10.57
N GLY A 28 4.28 6.86 -9.59
CA GLY A 28 4.45 5.42 -9.79
C GLY A 28 3.09 4.72 -9.94
N ALA A 29 3.07 3.61 -10.66
CA ALA A 29 1.90 2.74 -10.73
C ALA A 29 2.32 1.27 -10.67
N LEU A 30 1.54 0.45 -9.97
CA LEU A 30 1.68 -1.01 -9.95
C LEU A 30 0.41 -1.63 -10.52
N ARG A 31 0.57 -2.50 -11.52
CA ARG A 31 -0.53 -3.30 -12.07
C ARG A 31 -0.45 -4.72 -11.51
N LEU A 32 -1.57 -5.21 -10.99
CA LEU A 32 -1.76 -6.60 -10.58
C LEU A 32 -2.84 -7.23 -11.45
N ASP A 33 -2.51 -8.30 -12.14
CA ASP A 33 -3.52 -9.15 -12.78
C ASP A 33 -4.08 -10.10 -11.72
N VAL A 34 -5.40 -10.14 -11.60
CA VAL A 34 -6.12 -10.86 -10.55
C VAL A 34 -7.20 -11.75 -11.16
N GLU A 35 -7.28 -12.98 -10.68
CA GLU A 35 -8.30 -13.95 -11.08
C GLU A 35 -9.68 -13.63 -10.49
N CYS A 36 -9.70 -12.99 -9.33
CA CYS A 36 -10.88 -12.41 -8.67
C CYS A 36 -10.41 -11.23 -7.82
N LEU A 37 -11.12 -10.10 -7.86
CA LEU A 37 -10.82 -8.95 -6.99
C LEU A 37 -11.77 -8.94 -5.80
N GLU A 38 -11.27 -9.36 -4.64
CA GLU A 38 -11.90 -9.16 -3.34
C GLU A 38 -11.04 -8.18 -2.54
N CYS A 39 -11.57 -6.98 -2.27
CA CYS A 39 -10.81 -5.94 -1.60
C CYS A 39 -11.64 -5.27 -0.50
N GLU A 40 -10.97 -4.99 0.64
CA GLU A 40 -11.44 -4.13 1.71
C GLU A 40 -10.53 -2.88 1.73
N LEU A 41 -11.14 -1.69 1.73
CA LEU A 41 -10.40 -0.43 1.74
C LEU A 41 -10.24 0.05 3.18
N THR A 42 -9.00 0.08 3.66
CA THR A 42 -8.62 0.71 4.92
C THR A 42 -7.50 1.71 4.68
N ASP A 43 -7.51 2.83 5.40
CA ASP A 43 -6.45 3.82 5.30
C ASP A 43 -5.16 3.25 5.90
N LEU A 44 -4.08 3.20 5.09
CA LEU A 44 -2.77 2.70 5.50
C LEU A 44 -1.82 3.84 5.89
N GLY A 45 -2.34 5.06 6.13
CA GLY A 45 -1.58 6.14 6.74
C GLY A 45 -0.92 5.65 8.03
N ALA A 46 0.23 6.23 8.39
CA ALA A 46 1.18 5.69 9.38
C ALA A 46 0.54 5.09 10.66
N ASP A 47 0.07 3.85 10.55
CA ASP A 47 -0.11 2.94 11.66
C ASP A 47 1.20 2.17 11.74
N ASP A 48 1.78 2.22 12.93
CA ASP A 48 3.12 1.81 13.34
C ASP A 48 3.44 0.33 13.01
N LEU A 49 3.43 -0.05 11.73
CA LEU A 49 3.91 -1.34 11.26
C LEU A 49 5.43 -1.34 11.14
N GLY A 50 6.10 -1.08 12.27
CA GLY A 50 7.44 -1.59 12.52
C GLY A 50 8.59 -0.59 12.42
N THR A 51 8.52 0.53 13.14
CA THR A 51 9.75 1.12 13.69
C THR A 51 9.69 1.10 15.21
N VAL A 52 9.82 -0.10 15.79
CA VAL A 52 10.34 -0.20 17.16
C VAL A 52 11.76 0.35 17.14
N ASP A 53 11.91 1.60 17.56
CA ASP A 53 13.22 2.19 17.83
C ASP A 53 13.81 1.47 19.05
N LEU A 54 14.59 0.43 18.78
CA LEU A 54 15.39 -0.29 19.75
C LEU A 54 16.79 0.37 19.81
N GLY A 55 16.94 1.40 20.65
CA GLY A 55 18.24 1.93 21.09
C GLY A 55 18.32 3.47 20.97
N GLU A 56 18.75 4.21 21.99
CA GLU A 56 20.02 4.01 22.70
C GLU A 56 20.08 4.75 24.07
N PRO A 57 21.05 4.41 24.94
CA PRO A 57 21.03 4.66 26.37
C PRO A 57 21.53 6.05 26.82
N GLY A 58 21.05 6.46 27.99
CA GLY A 58 21.69 7.32 29.00
C GLY A 58 22.54 8.53 28.57
N VAL A 59 22.12 9.72 28.99
CA VAL A 59 23.06 10.78 29.39
C VAL A 59 22.67 11.25 30.79
N GLY A 60 23.56 10.95 31.75
CA GLY A 60 23.56 11.59 33.04
C GLY A 60 24.12 13.01 32.96
N ALA A 61 23.55 13.89 33.75
CA ALA A 61 24.20 15.01 34.41
C ALA A 61 23.37 15.39 35.65
#